data_AF-A0A973MBP7-F1
#
_entry.id   AF-A0A973MBP7-F1
#
_cell.length_a   1.000
_cell.length_b   1.000
_cell.length_c   1.000
_cell.angle_alpha   90.00
_cell.angle_beta   90.00
_cell.angle_gamma   90.00
#
_symmetry.space_group_name_H-M   'P 1'
#
loop_
_entity.id
_entity.type
_entity.pdbx_description
1 polymer ?
#
loop_
_entity_poly.entity_id
_entity_poly.type
_entity_poly.pdbx_seq_one_letter_code
_entity_poly.pdbx_strand_id
1 'polypeptide(L)'
;MLGLYLLLNFLVLWMVARASSATGLRLVLMLFLLGFIVGSANNLIEALFFRVLQLRELAAAAIPAALVFAILSPLAVLLSGRWNNAAGRAWAEGGFTPATLLMVVVAYEILYWTAGSLVYPYIADFYATTRTIPPAYAVSAVQVLRSLIFVGAVYPLLKSGLRGAPLVLALVYSVIGGVAPLLPDNPFMPPNIRFYHAVETSLSNFLFGLVVAFLFTLRRPAIPAQA
;
A
#
# COMPACT_ATOMS: atom_id res chain seq x y z
N MET A 1 -12.28 -0.06 17.37
CA MET A 1 -11.47 -0.33 16.17
C MET A 1 -10.70 0.88 15.65
N LEU A 2 -11.26 2.11 15.70
CA LEU A 2 -10.56 3.32 15.22
C LEU A 2 -9.17 3.55 15.86
N GLY A 3 -9.03 3.38 17.18
CA GLY A 3 -7.73 3.53 17.86
C GLY A 3 -6.66 2.58 17.34
N LEU A 4 -7.01 1.31 17.07
CA LEU A 4 -6.10 0.33 16.49
C LEU A 4 -5.72 0.69 15.05
N TYR A 5 -6.70 1.14 14.26
CA TYR A 5 -6.45 1.66 12.90
C TYR A 5 -5.44 2.80 12.90
N LEU A 6 -5.62 3.81 13.77
CA LEU A 6 -4.71 4.95 13.88
C LEU A 6 -3.33 4.50 14.34
N LEU A 7 -3.26 3.62 15.35
CA LEU A 7 -2.01 3.10 15.89
C LEU A 7 -1.21 2.34 14.82
N LEU A 8 -1.82 1.39 14.11
CA LEU A 8 -1.13 0.60 13.09
C LEU A 8 -0.60 1.47 11.95
N ASN A 9 -1.42 2.38 11.43
CA ASN A 9 -0.98 3.31 10.40
C ASN A 9 0.17 4.20 10.90
N PHE A 10 0.06 4.74 12.11
CA PHE A 10 1.11 5.55 12.71
C PHE A 10 2.42 4.77 12.86
N LEU A 11 2.38 3.56 13.44
CA LEU A 11 3.57 2.73 13.66
C LEU A 11 4.28 2.40 12.36
N VAL A 12 3.53 2.08 11.30
CA VAL A 12 4.11 1.78 9.99
C VAL A 12 4.72 3.04 9.35
N LEU A 13 4.02 4.18 9.38
CA LEU A 13 4.57 5.43 8.86
C LEU A 13 5.81 5.88 9.65
N TRP A 14 5.81 5.72 10.96
CA TRP A 14 6.95 6.01 11.83
C TRP A 14 8.13 5.07 11.52
N MET A 15 7.87 3.78 11.31
CA MET A 15 8.89 2.82 10.88
C MET A 15 9.50 3.22 9.53
N VAL A 16 8.68 3.59 8.54
CA VAL A 16 9.14 4.08 7.24
C VAL A 16 9.98 5.35 7.41
N ALA A 17 9.54 6.28 8.27
CA ALA A 17 10.27 7.51 8.55
C ALA A 17 11.67 7.22 9.13
N ARG A 18 11.76 6.30 10.08
CA ARG A 18 13.02 5.83 10.68
C ARG A 18 13.94 5.13 9.68
N ALA A 19 13.37 4.39 8.74
CA ALA A 19 14.12 3.66 7.71
C ALA A 19 14.56 4.54 6.52
N SER A 20 13.90 5.68 6.31
CA SER A 20 14.12 6.54 5.15
C SER A 20 15.29 7.52 5.34
N SER A 21 16.10 7.70 4.29
CA SER A 21 17.09 8.79 4.25
C SER A 21 16.52 10.16 3.88
N ALA A 22 15.25 10.27 3.46
CA ALA A 22 14.57 11.55 3.33
C ALA A 22 14.25 12.19 4.69
N THR A 23 14.06 13.51 4.72
CA THR A 23 13.84 14.31 5.93
C THR A 23 12.87 15.47 5.68
N GLY A 24 12.42 16.11 6.77
CA GLY A 24 11.61 17.32 6.75
C GLY A 24 10.29 17.17 5.98
N LEU A 25 9.83 18.28 5.39
CA LEU A 25 8.56 18.35 4.64
C LEU A 25 8.52 17.37 3.46
N ARG A 26 9.67 17.08 2.83
CA ARG A 26 9.75 16.12 1.75
C ARG A 26 9.37 14.71 2.21
N LEU A 27 9.86 14.27 3.37
CA LEU A 27 9.46 12.97 3.92
C LEU A 27 7.99 12.99 4.34
N VAL A 28 7.48 14.10 4.90
CA VAL A 28 6.05 14.23 5.23
C VAL A 28 5.17 13.99 4.01
N LEU A 29 5.49 14.65 2.88
CA LEU A 29 4.73 14.48 1.64
C LEU A 29 4.81 13.04 1.11
N MET A 30 5.98 12.41 1.18
CA MET A 30 6.12 11.00 0.78
C MET A 30 5.28 10.06 1.64
N LEU A 31 5.27 10.25 2.96
CA LEU A 31 4.48 9.44 3.89
C LEU A 31 2.98 9.70 3.72
N PHE A 32 2.59 10.95 3.47
CA PHE A 32 1.21 11.32 3.18
C PHE A 32 0.72 10.62 1.91
N LEU A 33 1.47 10.74 0.81
CA LEU A 33 1.14 10.10 -0.46
C LEU A 33 1.12 8.58 -0.30
N LEU A 34 2.09 8.01 0.41
CA LEU A 34 2.11 6.58 0.71
C LEU A 34 0.84 6.15 1.44
N GLY A 35 0.54 6.78 2.58
CA GLY A 35 -0.62 6.45 3.41
C GLY A 35 -1.93 6.63 2.65
N PHE A 36 -2.13 7.80 2.03
CA PHE A 36 -3.37 8.12 1.33
C PHE A 36 -3.58 7.29 0.06
N ILE A 37 -2.55 7.16 -0.79
CA ILE A 37 -2.68 6.42 -2.05
C ILE A 37 -2.84 4.93 -1.77
N VAL A 38 -1.97 4.35 -0.94
CA VAL A 38 -2.00 2.91 -0.66
C VAL A 38 -3.18 2.53 0.24
N GLY A 39 -3.42 3.30 1.29
CA GLY A 39 -4.41 2.95 2.31
C GLY A 39 -5.83 3.41 2.01
N SER A 40 -6.01 4.34 1.08
CA SER A 40 -7.34 4.84 0.72
C SER A 40 -7.61 4.78 -0.78
N ALA A 41 -6.90 5.58 -1.59
CA ALA A 41 -7.24 5.74 -3.00
C ALA A 41 -7.24 4.41 -3.77
N ASN A 42 -6.25 3.56 -3.52
CA ASN A 42 -6.12 2.27 -4.20
C ASN A 42 -7.26 1.28 -3.87
N ASN A 43 -7.82 1.36 -2.66
CA ASN A 43 -8.97 0.55 -2.26
C ASN A 43 -10.30 1.16 -2.78
N LEU A 44 -10.39 2.49 -2.84
CA LEU A 44 -11.56 3.18 -3.37
C LEU A 44 -11.73 3.00 -4.88
N ILE A 45 -10.65 2.81 -5.64
CA ILE A 45 -10.71 2.47 -7.07
C ILE A 45 -11.48 1.17 -7.28
N GLU A 46 -11.19 0.15 -6.47
CA GLU A 46 -11.89 -1.12 -6.51
C GLU A 46 -13.36 -0.93 -6.12
N ALA A 47 -13.63 -0.22 -5.03
CA ALA A 47 -15.00 0.04 -4.60
C ALA A 47 -15.83 0.81 -5.66
N LEU A 48 -15.22 1.74 -6.40
CA LEU A 48 -15.87 2.44 -7.50
C LEU A 48 -16.13 1.51 -8.69
N PHE A 49 -15.13 0.72 -9.08
CA PHE A 49 -15.21 -0.16 -10.25
C PHE A 49 -16.21 -1.30 -10.06
N PHE A 50 -16.23 -1.89 -8.87
CA PHE A 50 -17.20 -2.91 -8.47
C PHE A 50 -18.58 -2.32 -8.14
N ARG A 51 -18.78 -1.01 -8.37
CA ARG A 51 -20.03 -0.27 -8.10
C ARG A 51 -20.53 -0.46 -6.67
N VAL A 52 -19.59 -0.54 -5.73
CA VAL A 52 -19.86 -0.60 -4.29
C VAL A 52 -20.22 0.78 -3.79
N LEU A 53 -19.51 1.81 -4.26
CA LEU A 53 -19.67 3.21 -3.84
C LEU A 53 -20.09 4.12 -5.00
N GLN A 54 -20.95 5.08 -4.69
CA GLN A 54 -21.22 6.26 -5.52
C GLN A 54 -20.14 7.33 -5.34
N LEU A 55 -20.04 8.27 -6.28
CA LEU A 55 -19.01 9.33 -6.27
C LEU A 55 -19.02 10.15 -4.96
N ARG A 56 -20.22 10.42 -4.42
CA ARG A 56 -20.38 11.12 -3.14
C ARG A 56 -19.83 10.33 -1.96
N GLU A 57 -20.05 9.03 -1.94
CA GLU A 57 -19.58 8.13 -0.88
C GLU A 57 -18.06 7.95 -0.96
N LEU A 58 -17.51 7.94 -2.19
CA LEU A 58 -16.07 7.95 -2.41
C LEU A 58 -15.42 9.20 -1.82
N ALA A 59 -15.99 10.39 -2.05
CA ALA A 59 -15.50 11.63 -1.45
C ALA A 59 -15.63 11.59 0.09
N ALA A 60 -16.76 11.10 0.61
CA ALA A 60 -16.99 10.96 2.04
C ALA A 60 -16.02 9.98 2.72
N ALA A 61 -15.50 8.99 2.00
CA ALA A 61 -14.46 8.07 2.50
C ALA A 61 -13.04 8.64 2.33
N ALA A 62 -12.76 9.33 1.22
CA ALA A 62 -11.44 9.87 0.91
C ALA A 62 -11.04 11.04 1.82
N ILE A 63 -11.98 11.94 2.15
CA ILE A 63 -11.68 13.14 2.96
C ILE A 63 -11.19 12.77 4.37
N PRO A 64 -11.87 11.93 5.16
CA PRO A 64 -11.37 11.51 6.46
C PRO A 64 -10.02 10.80 6.37
N ALA A 65 -9.81 9.95 5.37
CA ALA A 65 -8.53 9.29 5.17
C ALA A 65 -7.40 10.28 4.89
N ALA A 66 -7.63 11.27 4.02
CA ALA A 66 -6.68 12.34 3.74
C ALA A 66 -6.34 13.12 5.02
N LEU A 67 -7.34 13.49 5.83
CA LEU A 67 -7.14 14.18 7.10
C LEU A 67 -6.30 13.33 8.09
N VAL A 68 -6.62 12.04 8.22
CA VAL A 68 -5.85 11.12 9.06
C VAL A 68 -4.38 11.10 8.62
N PHE A 69 -4.09 10.88 7.33
CA PHE A 69 -2.72 10.82 6.86
C PHE A 69 -2.01 12.18 6.87
N ALA A 70 -2.75 13.28 6.73
CA ALA A 70 -2.21 14.63 6.88
C ALA A 70 -1.76 14.93 8.33
N ILE A 71 -2.34 14.26 9.32
CA ILE A 71 -1.93 14.35 10.73
C ILE A 71 -0.84 13.33 11.06
N LEU A 72 -1.03 12.06 10.69
CA LEU A 72 -0.10 10.99 11.07
C LEU A 72 1.28 11.13 10.40
N SER A 73 1.33 11.65 9.16
CA SER A 73 2.59 11.81 8.44
C SER A 73 3.57 12.80 9.09
N PRO A 74 3.18 14.07 9.38
CA PRO A 74 4.07 14.98 10.10
C PRO A 74 4.40 14.48 11.50
N LEU A 75 3.45 13.85 12.20
CA LEU A 75 3.68 13.27 13.52
C LEU A 75 4.74 12.16 13.46
N ALA A 76 4.68 11.27 12.47
CA ALA A 76 5.66 10.22 12.25
C ALA A 76 7.06 10.77 11.95
N VAL A 77 7.16 11.84 11.15
CA VAL A 77 8.45 12.50 10.86
C VAL A 77 9.02 13.20 12.08
N LEU A 78 8.18 13.88 12.85
CA LEU A 78 8.57 14.58 14.07
C LEU A 78 9.09 13.60 15.12
N LEU A 79 8.31 12.57 15.44
CA LEU A 79 8.62 11.58 16.48
C LEU A 79 9.72 10.58 16.06
N SER A 80 10.05 10.48 14.77
CA SER A 80 11.21 9.71 14.31
C SER A 80 12.53 10.49 14.38
N GLY A 81 12.48 11.80 14.70
CA GLY A 81 13.64 12.69 14.72
C GLY A 81 14.13 13.09 13.33
N ARG A 82 13.29 12.97 12.29
CA ARG A 82 13.67 13.19 10.88
C ARG A 82 13.28 14.58 10.35
N TRP A 83 12.80 15.48 11.21
CA TRP A 83 12.41 16.84 10.81
C TRP A 83 13.61 17.74 10.44
N ASN A 84 14.61 17.86 11.32
CA ASN A 84 15.75 18.79 11.17
C ASN A 84 17.04 18.16 10.64
N ASN A 85 16.99 16.91 10.16
CA ASN A 85 18.19 16.25 9.66
C ASN A 85 18.53 16.80 8.26
N ALA A 86 19.51 17.70 8.18
CA ALA A 86 19.96 18.35 6.94
C ALA A 86 20.62 17.39 5.94
N ALA A 87 21.03 16.20 6.37
CA ALA A 87 21.65 15.18 5.52
C ALA A 87 20.57 14.35 4.79
N GLY A 88 19.87 14.96 3.84
CA GLY A 88 19.13 14.22 2.83
C GLY A 88 20.12 13.58 1.87
N ARG A 89 20.14 12.24 1.76
CA ARG A 89 20.96 11.58 0.73
C ARG A 89 20.44 11.97 -0.67
N ALA A 90 21.35 12.10 -1.62
CA ALA A 90 21.00 12.23 -3.04
C ALA A 90 20.10 11.06 -3.47
N TRP A 91 19.22 11.31 -4.43
CA TRP A 91 18.38 10.24 -4.97
C TRP A 91 19.30 9.20 -5.61
N ALA A 92 19.06 7.93 -5.31
CA ALA A 92 19.79 6.85 -5.97
C ALA A 92 19.52 6.90 -7.49
N GLU A 93 20.58 6.73 -8.27
CA GLU A 93 20.47 6.48 -9.71
C GLU A 93 19.83 5.11 -9.97
N GLY A 94 19.24 4.93 -11.16
CA GLY A 94 18.52 3.72 -11.54
C GLY A 94 17.04 3.70 -11.13
N GLY A 95 16.21 2.96 -11.84
CA GLY A 95 14.76 2.96 -11.62
C GLY A 95 14.11 1.69 -12.17
N PHE A 96 12.78 1.72 -12.25
CA PHE A 96 12.05 0.63 -12.87
C PHE A 96 12.25 0.66 -14.39
N THR A 97 12.65 -0.47 -14.96
CA THR A 97 12.63 -0.68 -16.41
C THR A 97 11.23 -1.16 -16.85
N PRO A 98 10.86 -1.07 -18.14
CA PRO A 98 9.62 -1.66 -18.63
C PRO A 98 9.47 -3.14 -18.27
N ALA A 99 10.56 -3.91 -18.34
CA ALA A 99 10.57 -5.32 -17.92
C ALA A 99 10.29 -5.48 -16.42
N THR A 100 10.85 -4.60 -15.59
CA THR A 100 10.58 -4.62 -14.14
C THR A 100 9.13 -4.28 -13.83
N LEU A 101 8.55 -3.28 -14.51
CA LEU A 101 7.13 -2.94 -14.36
C LEU A 101 6.23 -4.09 -14.82
N LEU A 102 6.56 -4.75 -15.92
CA LEU A 102 5.83 -5.94 -16.37
C LEU A 102 5.88 -7.07 -15.32
N MET A 103 7.05 -7.34 -14.74
CA MET A 103 7.18 -8.34 -13.67
C MET A 103 6.37 -7.98 -12.42
N VAL A 104 6.32 -6.69 -12.05
CA VAL A 104 5.47 -6.21 -10.95
C VAL A 104 4.00 -6.51 -11.25
N VAL A 105 3.53 -6.13 -12.44
CA VAL A 105 2.12 -6.35 -12.85
C VAL A 105 1.78 -7.84 -12.80
N VAL A 106 2.62 -8.68 -13.41
CA VAL A 106 2.42 -10.14 -13.43
C VAL A 106 2.42 -10.73 -12.02
N ALA A 107 3.36 -10.31 -11.17
CA ALA A 107 3.42 -10.79 -9.79
C ALA A 107 2.19 -10.38 -8.98
N TYR A 108 1.72 -9.14 -9.15
CA TYR A 108 0.52 -8.66 -8.48
C TYR A 108 -0.73 -9.43 -8.90
N GLU A 109 -0.91 -9.69 -10.20
CA GLU A 109 -2.00 -10.52 -10.73
C GLU A 109 -1.96 -11.93 -10.13
N ILE A 110 -0.81 -12.61 -10.16
CA ILE A 110 -0.66 -13.96 -9.61
C ILE A 110 -1.04 -13.99 -8.13
N LEU A 111 -0.54 -13.03 -7.34
CA LEU A 111 -0.84 -12.94 -5.92
C LEU A 111 -2.31 -12.66 -5.66
N TYR A 112 -2.93 -11.75 -6.43
CA TYR A 112 -4.35 -11.42 -6.33
C TYR A 112 -5.22 -12.64 -6.61
N TRP A 113 -5.05 -13.29 -7.77
CA TRP A 113 -5.86 -14.45 -8.15
C TRP A 113 -5.65 -15.64 -7.23
N THR A 114 -4.41 -15.87 -6.77
CA THR A 114 -4.12 -16.97 -5.85
C THR A 114 -4.77 -16.72 -4.49
N ALA A 115 -4.59 -15.54 -3.90
CA ALA A 115 -5.18 -15.20 -2.60
C ALA A 115 -6.71 -15.22 -2.66
N GLY A 116 -7.29 -14.61 -3.70
CA GLY A 116 -8.73 -14.61 -3.92
C GLY A 116 -9.29 -16.01 -4.08
N SER A 117 -8.64 -16.88 -4.85
CA SER A 117 -9.09 -18.27 -5.02
C SER A 117 -9.05 -19.09 -3.73
N LEU A 118 -8.05 -18.85 -2.87
CA LEU A 118 -7.94 -19.52 -1.57
C LEU A 118 -9.01 -19.08 -0.59
N VAL A 119 -9.44 -17.81 -0.66
CA VAL A 119 -10.42 -17.23 0.26
C VAL A 119 -11.86 -17.35 -0.28
N TYR A 120 -12.03 -17.48 -1.59
CA TYR A 120 -13.34 -17.56 -2.25
C TYR A 120 -14.33 -18.55 -1.60
N PRO A 121 -13.93 -19.78 -1.20
CA PRO A 121 -14.85 -20.72 -0.55
C PRO A 121 -15.52 -20.17 0.73
N TYR A 122 -14.88 -19.23 1.42
CA TYR A 122 -15.38 -18.65 2.67
C TYR A 122 -16.26 -17.42 2.45
N ILE A 123 -16.25 -16.86 1.25
CA ILE A 123 -16.96 -15.62 0.89
C ILE A 123 -17.89 -15.81 -0.32
N ALA A 124 -17.96 -17.01 -0.88
CA ALA A 124 -18.73 -17.32 -2.09
C ALA A 124 -20.21 -16.94 -1.95
N ASP A 125 -20.83 -17.29 -0.81
CA ASP A 125 -22.23 -16.98 -0.56
C ASP A 125 -22.51 -15.47 -0.61
N PHE A 126 -21.62 -14.65 -0.04
CA PHE A 126 -21.76 -13.19 -0.07
C PHE A 126 -21.78 -12.65 -1.51
N TYR A 127 -20.93 -13.17 -2.40
CA TYR A 127 -20.93 -12.78 -3.80
C TYR A 127 -22.06 -13.42 -4.61
N ALA A 128 -22.53 -14.61 -4.24
CA ALA A 128 -23.67 -15.23 -4.89
C ALA A 128 -24.97 -14.46 -4.62
N THR A 129 -25.15 -13.95 -3.41
CA THR A 129 -26.44 -13.36 -2.98
C THR A 129 -26.47 -11.84 -3.04
N THR A 130 -25.33 -11.17 -2.83
CA THR A 130 -25.31 -9.73 -2.52
C THR A 130 -24.56 -8.92 -3.56
N ARG A 131 -23.59 -9.50 -4.28
CA ARG A 131 -22.70 -8.75 -5.19
C ARG A 131 -22.23 -9.60 -6.37
N THR A 132 -22.62 -9.24 -7.58
CA THR A 132 -22.03 -9.81 -8.80
C THR A 132 -20.57 -9.41 -8.97
N ILE A 133 -19.69 -10.42 -9.06
CA ILE A 133 -18.27 -10.23 -9.41
C ILE A 133 -18.19 -9.81 -10.89
N PRO A 134 -17.46 -8.73 -11.23
CA PRO A 134 -17.23 -8.35 -12.62
C PRO A 134 -16.49 -9.45 -13.42
N PRO A 135 -16.55 -9.44 -14.76
CA PRO A 135 -15.79 -10.37 -15.59
C PRO A 135 -14.28 -10.34 -15.30
N ALA A 136 -13.61 -11.49 -15.41
CA ALA A 136 -12.19 -11.63 -15.03
C ALA A 136 -11.25 -10.64 -15.72
N TYR A 137 -11.49 -10.32 -17.01
CA TYR A 137 -10.69 -9.33 -17.75
C TYR A 137 -10.81 -7.92 -17.14
N ALA A 138 -12.00 -7.58 -16.64
CA ALA A 138 -12.30 -6.28 -16.04
C ALA A 138 -11.61 -6.16 -14.68
N VAL A 139 -11.68 -7.24 -13.88
CA VAL A 139 -10.95 -7.33 -12.60
C VAL A 139 -9.44 -7.21 -12.83
N SER A 140 -8.89 -7.97 -13.79
CA SER A 140 -7.45 -7.91 -14.13
C SER A 140 -7.03 -6.50 -14.58
N ALA A 141 -7.81 -5.84 -15.43
CA ALA A 141 -7.49 -4.46 -15.85
C ALA A 141 -7.36 -3.49 -14.66
N VAL A 142 -8.21 -3.65 -13.63
CA VAL A 142 -8.08 -2.87 -12.38
C VAL A 142 -6.84 -3.28 -11.61
N GLN A 143 -6.53 -4.58 -11.50
CA GLN A 143 -5.34 -5.03 -10.78
C GLN A 143 -4.04 -4.56 -11.43
N VAL A 144 -3.96 -4.51 -12.77
CA VAL A 144 -2.86 -3.86 -13.49
C VAL A 144 -2.68 -2.42 -13.00
N LEU A 145 -3.76 -1.61 -13.01
CA LEU A 145 -3.70 -0.22 -12.56
C LEU A 145 -3.29 -0.11 -11.09
N ARG A 146 -3.87 -0.92 -10.21
CA ARG A 146 -3.57 -0.93 -8.77
C ARG A 146 -2.11 -1.26 -8.50
N SER A 147 -1.54 -2.25 -9.20
CA SER A 147 -0.12 -2.62 -9.06
C SER A 147 0.82 -1.45 -9.38
N LEU A 148 0.52 -0.67 -10.41
CA LEU A 148 1.30 0.50 -10.81
C LEU A 148 1.15 1.65 -9.82
N ILE A 149 -0.05 1.83 -9.25
CA ILE A 149 -0.31 2.83 -8.20
C ILE A 149 0.49 2.52 -6.93
N PHE A 150 0.50 1.25 -6.49
CA PHE A 150 1.32 0.80 -5.37
C PHE A 150 2.80 1.15 -5.58
N VAL A 151 3.35 0.80 -6.75
CA VAL A 151 4.75 1.09 -7.09
C VAL A 151 5.03 2.58 -7.18
N GLY A 152 4.14 3.35 -7.81
CA GLY A 152 4.25 4.79 -7.92
C GLY A 152 4.29 5.48 -6.54
N ALA A 153 3.47 5.02 -5.60
CA ALA A 153 3.42 5.57 -4.24
C ALA A 153 4.72 5.36 -3.45
N VAL A 154 5.40 4.22 -3.62
CA VAL A 154 6.65 3.91 -2.88
C VAL A 154 7.92 4.35 -3.60
N TYR A 155 7.84 4.61 -4.91
CA TYR A 155 9.02 4.93 -5.73
C TYR A 155 9.86 6.10 -5.19
N PRO A 156 9.28 7.24 -4.74
CA PRO A 156 10.07 8.33 -4.17
C PRO A 156 10.83 7.93 -2.91
N LEU A 157 10.26 7.05 -2.07
CA LEU A 157 10.91 6.54 -0.87
C LEU A 157 12.08 5.63 -1.23
N LEU A 158 11.86 4.69 -2.15
CA LEU A 158 12.89 3.79 -2.66
C LEU A 158 14.07 4.56 -3.28
N LYS A 159 13.77 5.61 -4.07
CA LYS A 159 14.76 6.53 -4.65
C LYS A 159 15.52 7.34 -3.61
N SER A 160 14.84 7.81 -2.56
CA SER A 160 15.48 8.57 -1.49
C SER A 160 16.37 7.71 -0.58
N GLY A 161 16.24 6.37 -0.67
CA GLY A 161 16.97 5.39 0.12
C GLY A 161 16.14 4.92 1.31
N LEU A 162 15.75 3.65 1.26
CA LEU A 162 14.97 2.99 2.32
C LEU A 162 15.78 1.81 2.88
N ARG A 163 16.20 1.90 4.14
CA ARG A 163 16.94 0.82 4.81
C ARG A 163 15.99 -0.34 5.09
N GLY A 164 16.44 -1.57 4.84
CA GLY A 164 15.58 -2.75 5.01
C GLY A 164 14.35 -2.73 4.11
N ALA A 165 14.46 -2.15 2.90
CA ALA A 165 13.34 -1.95 1.99
C ALA A 165 12.40 -3.16 1.82
N PRO A 166 12.88 -4.42 1.71
CA PRO A 166 11.97 -5.56 1.59
C PRO A 166 10.97 -5.68 2.73
N LEU A 167 11.45 -5.72 3.97
CA LEU A 167 10.57 -5.87 5.14
C LEU A 167 9.70 -4.63 5.35
N VAL A 168 10.27 -3.43 5.17
CA VAL A 168 9.52 -2.18 5.33
C VAL A 168 8.37 -2.09 4.32
N LEU A 169 8.62 -2.38 3.04
CA LEU A 169 7.56 -2.35 2.02
C LEU A 169 6.52 -3.45 2.21
N ALA A 170 6.93 -4.66 2.59
CA ALA A 170 6.02 -5.75 2.90
C ALA A 170 5.04 -5.36 4.02
N LEU A 171 5.55 -4.77 5.11
CA LEU A 171 4.71 -4.29 6.21
C LEU A 171 3.83 -3.11 5.80
N VAL A 172 4.34 -2.17 5.01
CA VAL A 172 3.55 -1.05 4.49
C VAL A 172 2.35 -1.54 3.69
N TYR A 173 2.57 -2.40 2.70
CA TYR A 173 1.48 -2.90 1.88
C TYR A 173 0.55 -3.83 2.66
N SER A 174 1.08 -4.70 3.52
CA SER A 174 0.28 -5.58 4.37
C SER A 174 -0.64 -4.83 5.33
N VAL A 175 -0.12 -3.76 5.94
CA VAL A 175 -0.83 -3.02 6.99
C VAL A 175 -1.68 -1.91 6.40
N ILE A 176 -1.04 -0.95 5.72
CA ILE A 176 -1.72 0.22 5.17
C ILE A 176 -2.62 -0.19 4.01
N GLY A 177 -2.12 -1.05 3.11
CA GLY A 177 -2.88 -1.50 1.94
C GLY A 177 -3.82 -2.69 2.19
N GLY A 178 -3.70 -3.38 3.34
CA GLY A 178 -4.43 -4.61 3.65
C GLY A 178 -5.31 -4.50 4.90
N VAL A 179 -4.79 -4.90 6.07
CA VAL A 179 -5.60 -5.06 7.29
C VAL A 179 -6.17 -3.74 7.82
N ALA A 180 -5.42 -2.65 7.82
CA ALA A 180 -5.84 -1.44 8.53
C ALA A 180 -7.14 -0.84 7.93
N PRO A 181 -7.28 -0.68 6.60
CA PRO A 181 -8.53 -0.23 5.98
C PRO A 181 -9.77 -1.08 6.31
N LEU A 182 -9.59 -2.34 6.72
CA LEU A 182 -10.67 -3.28 7.02
C LEU A 182 -11.05 -3.32 8.51
N LEU A 183 -10.30 -2.64 9.39
CA LEU A 183 -10.62 -2.57 10.82
C LEU A 183 -11.85 -1.71 11.15
N PRO A 184 -12.03 -0.50 10.58
CA PRO A 184 -13.22 0.31 10.85
C PRO A 184 -14.50 -0.38 10.36
N ASP A 185 -15.61 -0.12 11.04
CA ASP A 185 -16.90 -0.67 10.63
C ASP A 185 -17.31 -0.18 9.24
N ASN A 186 -17.79 -1.12 8.44
CA ASN A 186 -18.14 -0.91 7.04
C ASN A 186 -19.56 -1.44 6.80
N PRO A 187 -20.53 -0.57 6.42
CA PRO A 187 -21.90 -1.01 6.15
C PRO A 187 -22.01 -1.89 4.90
N PHE A 188 -21.01 -1.87 4.02
CA PHE A 188 -21.00 -2.63 2.77
C PHE A 188 -20.33 -4.01 2.91
N MET A 189 -19.64 -4.27 4.01
CA MET A 189 -18.89 -5.52 4.22
C MET A 189 -19.05 -6.02 5.66
N PRO A 190 -19.81 -7.11 5.87
CA PRO A 190 -20.02 -7.69 7.20
C PRO A 190 -18.71 -8.09 7.90
N PRO A 191 -18.67 -8.15 9.24
CA PRO A 191 -17.44 -8.42 9.99
C PRO A 191 -16.70 -9.72 9.60
N ASN A 192 -17.43 -10.80 9.33
CA ASN A 192 -16.84 -12.08 8.91
C ASN A 192 -16.18 -11.96 7.52
N ILE A 193 -16.82 -11.26 6.58
CA ILE A 193 -16.27 -11.03 5.24
C ILE A 193 -15.04 -10.11 5.31
N ARG A 194 -15.08 -9.06 6.15
CA ARG A 194 -13.93 -8.20 6.43
C ARG A 194 -12.74 -8.97 6.96
N PHE A 195 -12.96 -9.93 7.86
CA PHE A 195 -11.90 -10.75 8.42
C PHE A 195 -11.17 -11.57 7.34
N TYR A 196 -11.92 -12.27 6.49
CA TYR A 196 -11.34 -13.07 5.41
C TYR A 196 -10.57 -12.21 4.40
N HIS A 197 -11.14 -11.08 3.99
CA HIS A 197 -10.42 -10.13 3.14
C HIS A 197 -9.20 -9.51 3.83
N ALA A 198 -9.23 -9.29 5.15
CA ALA A 198 -8.08 -8.76 5.87
C ALA A 198 -6.91 -9.75 5.83
N VAL A 199 -7.17 -11.04 6.01
CA VAL A 199 -6.15 -12.10 5.87
C VAL A 199 -5.65 -12.16 4.42
N GLU A 200 -6.56 -12.23 3.46
CA GLU A 200 -6.27 -12.28 2.02
C GLU A 200 -5.37 -11.13 1.56
N THR A 201 -5.82 -9.89 1.82
CA THR A 201 -5.18 -8.68 1.33
C THR A 201 -3.89 -8.41 2.09
N SER A 202 -3.81 -8.67 3.40
CA SER A 202 -2.56 -8.50 4.12
C SER A 202 -1.46 -9.44 3.65
N LEU A 203 -1.75 -10.74 3.48
CA LEU A 203 -0.74 -11.71 3.08
C LEU A 203 -0.27 -11.47 1.63
N SER A 204 -1.21 -11.27 0.69
CA SER A 204 -0.87 -11.00 -0.71
C SER A 204 -0.09 -9.69 -0.85
N ASN A 205 -0.50 -8.63 -0.16
CA ASN A 205 0.22 -7.35 -0.17
C ASN A 205 1.58 -7.42 0.51
N PHE A 206 1.73 -8.23 1.57
CA PHE A 206 3.02 -8.49 2.20
C PHE A 206 4.01 -9.09 1.21
N LEU A 207 3.61 -10.18 0.54
CA LEU A 207 4.41 -10.84 -0.48
C LEU A 207 4.71 -9.89 -1.65
N PHE A 208 3.72 -9.10 -2.07
CA PHE A 208 3.92 -8.12 -3.13
C PHE A 208 4.95 -7.05 -2.77
N GLY A 209 4.95 -6.57 -1.52
CA GLY A 209 5.95 -5.62 -1.03
C GLY A 209 7.37 -6.19 -1.06
N LEU A 210 7.54 -7.48 -0.75
CA LEU A 210 8.81 -8.17 -0.91
C LEU A 210 9.25 -8.22 -2.38
N VAL A 211 8.34 -8.58 -3.29
CA VAL A 211 8.61 -8.64 -4.73
C VAL A 211 9.04 -7.26 -5.26
N VAL A 212 8.28 -6.20 -4.95
CA VAL A 212 8.60 -4.84 -5.40
C VAL A 212 9.98 -4.40 -4.91
N ALA A 213 10.29 -4.63 -3.63
CA ALA A 213 11.60 -4.28 -3.08
C ALA A 213 12.74 -5.09 -3.71
N PHE A 214 12.54 -6.39 -3.92
CA PHE A 214 13.51 -7.27 -4.56
C PHE A 214 13.79 -6.83 -6.00
N LEU A 215 12.75 -6.62 -6.80
CA LEU A 215 12.86 -6.16 -8.18
C LEU A 215 13.53 -4.78 -8.31
N PHE A 216 13.32 -3.88 -7.34
CA PHE A 216 13.98 -2.59 -7.32
C PHE A 216 15.46 -2.67 -6.88
N THR A 217 15.80 -3.60 -5.97
CA THR A 217 17.15 -3.73 -5.42
C THR A 217 18.08 -4.57 -6.29
N LEU A 218 17.56 -5.53 -7.05
CA LEU A 218 18.31 -6.38 -8.00
C LEU A 218 19.21 -5.61 -8.98
N ARG A 219 18.91 -4.35 -9.25
CA ARG A 219 19.62 -3.54 -10.25
C ARG A 219 20.39 -2.36 -9.68
N ARG A 220 20.57 -2.29 -8.35
CA ARG A 220 21.56 -1.38 -7.78
C ARG A 220 22.95 -2.02 -7.95
N PRO A 221 23.88 -1.44 -8.74
CA PRO A 221 25.25 -1.92 -8.71
C PRO A 221 25.73 -1.86 -7.26
N ALA A 222 26.30 -2.97 -6.78
CA ALA A 222 26.99 -2.97 -5.50
C ALA A 222 28.03 -1.85 -5.56
N ILE A 223 27.87 -0.80 -4.77
CA ILE A 223 28.92 0.18 -4.57
C ILE A 223 30.09 -0.63 -4.00
N PRO A 224 31.26 -0.70 -4.69
CA PRO A 224 32.42 -1.37 -4.13
C PRO A 224 32.66 -0.79 -2.74
N ALA A 225 32.82 -1.66 -1.73
CA ALA A 225 33.23 -1.22 -0.42
C ALA A 225 34.51 -0.39 -0.61
N GLN A 226 34.45 0.90 -0.31
CA GLN A 226 35.66 1.71 -0.25
C GLN A 226 36.50 1.12 0.87
N ALA A 227 37.64 0.53 0.47
CA ALA A 227 38.66 -0.02 1.34
C ALA A 227 39.42 1.09 2.07
#